data_AF-A0A1B7WJA7-F1
#
_entry.id   AF-A0A1B7WJA7-F1
#
_cell.length_a   1.000
_cell.length_b   1.000
_cell.length_c   1.000
_cell.angle_alpha   90.00
_cell.angle_beta   90.00
_cell.angle_gamma   90.00
#
_symmetry.space_group_name_H-M   'P 1'
#
loop_
_entity.id
_entity.type
_entity.pdbx_description
1 polymer ?
#
loop_
_entity_poly.entity_id
_entity_poly.type
_entity_poly.pdbx_seq_one_letter_code
_entity_poly.pdbx_strand_id
1 'polypeptide(L)'
;MSGNTITILRPFPGKQARKVILADGTIRGADNAAKFRHETKTFDSIEQLHEIVSGLLYQNAFIVRGTPAGDHQPIHRQIAGIRNRGNDGFLDEPKRWLPIDIDGLKLPALADWREDPHAAVDYAIGRLPECFWDASCSWSFTGTHGLEKAERKWTGGYIGDTIRLRLLFDISRPIGSDEARAWLRSMGDLAPVDDAVAGEVQPIYVARTVSHDDSD
;
A
#
# COMPACT_ATOMS: atom_id res chain seq x y z
N MET A 1 -11.13 -16.80 19.45
CA MET A 1 -10.92 -15.41 19.03
C MET A 1 -10.18 -15.46 17.71
N SER A 2 -10.79 -15.03 16.61
CA SER A 2 -10.11 -14.98 15.32
C SER A 2 -9.11 -13.82 15.35
N GLY A 3 -7.81 -14.09 15.18
CA GLY A 3 -6.76 -13.07 15.17
C GLY A 3 -6.95 -12.04 14.05
N ASN A 4 -6.22 -10.92 14.11
CA ASN A 4 -6.30 -9.89 13.05
C ASN A 4 -5.74 -10.46 11.75
N THR A 5 -6.30 -10.05 10.61
CA THR A 5 -5.95 -10.64 9.31
C THR A 5 -5.46 -9.64 8.28
N ILE A 6 -4.56 -10.11 7.42
CA ILE A 6 -4.11 -9.44 6.21
C ILE A 6 -4.27 -10.40 5.03
N THR A 7 -4.86 -9.90 3.94
CA THR A 7 -5.12 -10.69 2.75
C THR A 7 -4.14 -10.30 1.65
N ILE A 8 -3.43 -11.31 1.14
CA ILE A 8 -2.38 -11.19 0.14
C ILE A 8 -2.90 -11.74 -1.18
N LEU A 9 -2.78 -10.98 -2.25
CA LEU A 9 -3.16 -11.41 -3.60
C LEU A 9 -1.91 -11.61 -4.48
N ARG A 10 -1.89 -12.74 -5.18
CA ARG A 10 -0.85 -13.10 -6.15
C ARG A 10 -1.48 -13.33 -7.53
N PRO A 11 -0.95 -12.70 -8.58
CA PRO A 11 -1.40 -12.97 -9.93
C PRO A 11 -0.98 -14.39 -10.36
N PHE A 12 -1.63 -14.89 -11.41
CA PHE A 12 -1.20 -16.13 -12.07
C PHE A 12 0.07 -15.89 -12.91
N PRO A 13 0.83 -16.95 -13.25
CA PRO A 13 2.03 -16.83 -14.09
C PRO A 13 1.79 -16.00 -15.36
N GLY A 14 2.78 -15.18 -15.73
CA GLY A 14 2.69 -14.29 -16.88
C GLY A 14 1.93 -12.97 -16.63
N LYS A 15 1.56 -12.66 -15.38
CA LYS A 15 0.98 -11.36 -14.99
C LYS A 15 1.80 -10.69 -13.90
N GLN A 16 2.06 -9.40 -14.06
CA GLN A 16 2.79 -8.57 -13.11
C GLN A 16 1.84 -7.78 -12.21
N ALA A 17 2.01 -7.88 -10.91
CA ALA A 17 1.25 -7.15 -9.89
C ALA A 17 2.12 -6.14 -9.13
N ARG A 18 3.14 -5.60 -9.81
CA ARG A 18 4.03 -4.54 -9.34
C ARG A 18 4.41 -3.64 -10.49
N LYS A 19 4.76 -2.39 -10.20
CA LYS A 19 5.28 -1.46 -11.21
C LYS A 19 6.69 -1.89 -11.62
N VAL A 20 7.04 -1.63 -12.87
CA VAL A 20 8.40 -1.83 -13.40
C VAL A 20 8.90 -0.47 -13.86
N ILE A 21 10.09 -0.10 -13.40
CA ILE A 21 10.78 1.12 -13.84
C ILE A 21 11.71 0.68 -14.97
N LEU A 22 11.50 1.23 -16.15
CA LEU A 22 12.30 0.94 -17.34
C LEU A 22 13.58 1.80 -17.34
N ALA A 23 14.57 1.38 -18.12
CA ALA A 23 15.88 2.05 -18.18
C ALA A 23 15.79 3.51 -18.65
N ASP A 24 14.76 3.86 -19.43
CA ASP A 24 14.48 5.24 -19.87
C ASP A 24 13.73 6.08 -18.81
N GLY A 25 13.54 5.54 -17.60
CA GLY A 25 12.82 6.18 -16.50
C GLY A 25 11.30 6.14 -16.63
N THR A 26 10.76 5.52 -17.69
CA THR A 26 9.31 5.32 -17.81
C THR A 26 8.82 4.23 -16.86
N ILE A 27 7.54 4.32 -16.49
CA ILE A 27 6.92 3.40 -15.54
C ILE A 27 5.91 2.54 -16.27
N ARG A 28 6.18 1.24 -16.35
CA ARG A 28 5.17 0.25 -16.72
C ARG A 28 4.35 -0.09 -15.48
N GLY A 29 3.06 0.18 -15.54
CA GLY A 29 2.11 -0.17 -14.47
C GLY A 29 2.04 -1.67 -14.23
N ALA A 30 1.38 -2.07 -13.14
CA ALA A 30 0.97 -3.46 -12.96
C ALA A 30 0.00 -3.86 -14.09
N ASP A 31 0.01 -5.14 -14.47
CA ASP A 31 -0.92 -5.69 -15.42
C ASP A 31 -2.36 -5.64 -14.88
N ASN A 32 -3.32 -5.52 -15.80
CA ASN A 32 -4.75 -5.62 -15.49
C ASN A 32 -5.19 -7.08 -15.25
N ALA A 33 -4.60 -7.73 -14.23
CA ALA A 33 -5.03 -9.04 -13.78
C ALA A 33 -6.41 -8.93 -13.08
N ALA A 34 -7.36 -9.76 -13.50
CA ALA A 34 -8.70 -9.81 -12.90
C ALA A 34 -8.85 -10.94 -11.87
N LYS A 35 -8.02 -11.99 -11.97
CA LYS A 35 -8.09 -13.23 -11.20
C LYS A 35 -6.80 -13.44 -10.41
N PHE A 36 -6.92 -13.83 -9.15
CA PHE A 36 -5.80 -13.94 -8.22
C PHE A 36 -5.88 -15.24 -7.41
N ARG A 37 -4.72 -15.69 -6.93
CA ARG A 37 -4.63 -16.56 -5.75
C ARG A 37 -4.63 -15.66 -4.52
N HIS A 38 -5.33 -16.07 -3.47
CA HIS A 38 -5.34 -15.35 -2.21
C HIS A 38 -4.70 -16.18 -1.09
N GLU A 39 -4.13 -15.49 -0.11
CA GLU A 39 -3.63 -16.06 1.14
C GLU A 39 -4.04 -15.10 2.24
N THR A 40 -4.60 -15.63 3.33
CA THR A 40 -4.90 -14.84 4.53
C THR A 40 -3.91 -15.20 5.60
N LYS A 41 -3.17 -14.22 6.11
CA LYS A 41 -2.30 -14.39 7.27
C LYS A 41 -2.89 -13.70 8.48
N THR A 42 -2.68 -14.29 9.65
CA THR A 42 -3.04 -13.69 10.93
C THR A 42 -1.84 -12.95 11.54
N PHE A 43 -2.11 -11.91 12.30
CA PHE A 43 -1.12 -11.20 13.09
C PHE A 43 -1.76 -10.70 14.40
N ASP A 44 -0.95 -10.61 15.45
CA ASP A 44 -1.37 -10.14 16.78
C ASP A 44 -0.50 -8.97 17.29
N SER A 45 0.46 -8.52 16.48
CA SER A 45 1.38 -7.41 16.81
C SER A 45 1.84 -6.67 15.55
N ILE A 46 2.37 -5.45 15.75
CA ILE A 46 2.95 -4.64 14.67
C ILE A 46 4.21 -5.28 14.09
N GLU A 47 4.98 -6.01 14.89
CA GLU A 47 6.18 -6.73 14.46
C GLU A 47 5.81 -7.86 13.48
N GLN A 48 4.76 -8.62 13.77
CA GLN A 48 4.25 -9.65 12.87
C GLN A 48 3.66 -9.04 11.60
N LEU A 49 2.94 -7.93 11.71
CA LEU A 49 2.44 -7.19 10.54
C LEU A 49 3.59 -6.75 9.65
N HIS A 50 4.65 -6.19 10.25
CA HIS A 50 5.88 -5.80 9.57
C HIS A 50 6.55 -7.00 8.89
N GLU A 51 6.73 -8.12 9.60
CA GLU A 51 7.32 -9.34 9.04
C GLU A 51 6.55 -9.84 7.80
N ILE A 52 5.21 -9.83 7.87
CA ILE A 52 4.37 -10.25 6.75
C ILE A 52 4.60 -9.35 5.53
N VAL A 53 4.55 -8.03 5.68
CA VAL A 53 4.69 -7.10 4.54
C VAL A 53 6.13 -7.04 4.02
N SER A 54 7.12 -7.09 4.90
CA SER A 54 8.54 -7.14 4.53
C SER A 54 8.87 -8.42 3.77
N GLY A 55 8.27 -9.55 4.15
CA GLY A 55 8.39 -10.82 3.43
C GLY A 55 7.85 -10.77 1.99
N LEU A 56 7.02 -9.78 1.65
CA LEU A 56 6.44 -9.60 0.31
C LEU A 56 7.29 -8.69 -0.59
N LEU A 57 8.36 -8.05 -0.09
CA LEU A 57 9.13 -7.04 -0.82
C LEU A 57 9.61 -7.51 -2.20
N TYR A 58 10.03 -8.77 -2.33
CA TYR A 58 10.54 -9.33 -3.59
C TYR A 58 9.52 -10.20 -4.32
N GLN A 59 8.32 -10.35 -3.77
CA GLN A 59 7.27 -11.18 -4.33
C GLN A 59 6.44 -10.39 -5.35
N ASN A 60 5.90 -11.09 -6.35
CA ASN A 60 4.91 -10.52 -7.25
C ASN A 60 3.52 -10.55 -6.58
N ALA A 61 3.31 -9.68 -5.59
CA ALA A 61 2.13 -9.69 -4.73
C ALA A 61 1.77 -8.28 -4.25
N PHE A 62 0.53 -8.13 -3.79
CA PHE A 62 0.07 -6.96 -3.03
C PHE A 62 -0.93 -7.40 -1.97
N ILE A 63 -1.23 -6.52 -1.03
CA ILE A 63 -2.26 -6.77 -0.02
C ILE A 63 -3.53 -5.99 -0.34
N VAL A 64 -4.66 -6.45 0.20
CA VAL A 64 -5.95 -5.75 0.14
C VAL A 64 -6.58 -5.74 1.54
N ARG A 65 -7.47 -4.79 1.81
CA ARG A 65 -8.21 -4.74 3.08
C ARG A 65 -9.34 -5.77 3.16
N GLY A 66 -9.95 -6.14 2.04
CA GLY A 66 -11.12 -7.00 2.02
C GLY A 66 -10.81 -8.45 2.40
N THR A 67 -11.75 -9.10 3.09
CA THR A 67 -11.69 -10.53 3.42
C THR A 67 -12.25 -11.35 2.25
N PRO A 68 -11.60 -12.45 1.81
CA PRO A 68 -12.18 -13.35 0.81
C PRO A 68 -13.56 -13.86 1.26
N ALA A 69 -14.58 -13.77 0.40
CA ALA A 69 -15.93 -14.27 0.70
C ALA A 69 -16.04 -15.81 0.64
N GLY A 70 -14.97 -16.48 0.22
CA GLY A 70 -14.80 -17.92 0.19
C GLY A 70 -13.35 -18.30 -0.13
N ASP A 71 -13.03 -19.59 -0.04
CA ASP A 71 -11.67 -20.11 -0.22
C ASP A 71 -11.37 -20.59 -1.65
N HIS A 72 -12.28 -20.32 -2.60
CA HIS A 72 -12.10 -20.76 -3.98
C HIS A 72 -10.99 -19.96 -4.68
N GLN A 73 -10.21 -20.66 -5.51
CA GLN A 73 -9.20 -20.03 -6.35
C GLN A 73 -9.38 -20.50 -7.80
N PRO A 74 -9.29 -19.60 -8.80
CA PRO A 74 -9.03 -18.16 -8.67
C PRO A 74 -10.20 -17.36 -8.07
N ILE A 75 -9.86 -16.26 -7.40
CA ILE A 75 -10.84 -15.27 -6.94
C ILE A 75 -10.75 -13.98 -7.78
N HIS A 76 -11.89 -13.33 -8.03
CA HIS A 76 -11.90 -12.02 -8.70
C HIS A 76 -11.63 -10.87 -7.72
N ARG A 77 -10.77 -9.91 -8.09
CA ARG A 77 -10.55 -8.67 -7.31
C ARG A 77 -11.72 -7.70 -7.48
N GLN A 78 -12.81 -7.98 -6.77
CA GLN A 78 -14.05 -7.21 -6.75
C GLN A 78 -14.75 -7.36 -5.40
N ILE A 79 -15.70 -6.48 -5.12
CA ILE A 79 -16.52 -6.58 -3.91
C ILE A 79 -17.51 -7.74 -4.09
N ALA A 80 -17.58 -8.65 -3.11
CA ALA A 80 -18.51 -9.77 -3.11
C ALA A 80 -19.96 -9.30 -2.96
N GLY A 81 -20.92 -10.06 -3.49
CA GLY A 81 -22.35 -9.69 -3.44
C GLY A 81 -22.75 -8.51 -4.37
N ILE A 82 -21.79 -7.75 -4.91
CA ILE A 82 -22.06 -6.71 -5.89
C ILE A 82 -22.18 -7.30 -7.30
N ARG A 83 -23.16 -6.82 -8.08
CA ARG A 83 -23.46 -7.24 -9.47
C ARG A 83 -23.90 -8.71 -9.62
N ASN A 84 -24.64 -9.26 -8.66
CA ASN A 84 -25.16 -10.65 -8.69
C ASN A 84 -24.08 -11.74 -8.86
N ARG A 85 -22.85 -11.50 -8.39
CA ARG A 85 -21.73 -12.44 -8.55
C ARG A 85 -21.57 -13.46 -7.42
N GLY A 86 -22.58 -13.60 -6.56
CA GLY A 86 -22.53 -14.51 -5.41
C GLY A 86 -21.37 -14.19 -4.48
N ASN A 87 -20.76 -15.25 -3.92
CA ASN A 87 -19.64 -15.15 -2.96
C ASN A 87 -18.27 -15.03 -3.65
N ASP A 88 -18.20 -14.61 -4.92
CA ASP A 88 -16.93 -14.35 -5.61
C ASP A 88 -16.45 -12.91 -5.38
N GLY A 89 -15.36 -12.76 -4.62
CA GLY A 89 -14.74 -11.47 -4.32
C GLY A 89 -14.45 -11.29 -2.84
N PHE A 90 -14.47 -10.03 -2.39
CA PHE A 90 -14.05 -9.64 -1.05
C PHE A 90 -15.16 -8.90 -0.31
N LEU A 91 -15.31 -9.21 0.98
CA LEU A 91 -16.19 -8.56 1.94
C LEU A 91 -15.48 -7.38 2.61
N ASP A 92 -16.22 -6.31 2.91
CA ASP A 92 -15.73 -5.23 3.78
C ASP A 92 -15.89 -5.65 5.25
N GLU A 93 -14.90 -6.38 5.76
CA GLU A 93 -14.83 -6.69 7.18
C GLU A 93 -13.90 -5.71 7.90
N PRO A 94 -14.27 -5.21 9.10
CA PRO A 94 -13.42 -4.32 9.87
C PRO A 94 -12.01 -4.87 10.07
N LYS A 95 -10.98 -4.04 9.79
CA LYS A 95 -9.57 -4.41 9.97
C LYS A 95 -8.93 -3.58 11.08
N ARG A 96 -8.09 -4.26 11.89
CA ARG A 96 -7.25 -3.65 12.93
C ARG A 96 -5.97 -3.03 12.39
N TRP A 97 -5.88 -2.83 11.08
CA TRP A 97 -4.76 -2.11 10.47
C TRP A 97 -5.26 -1.04 9.53
N LEU A 98 -4.54 0.08 9.51
CA LEU A 98 -4.83 1.26 8.69
C LEU A 98 -3.63 1.55 7.78
N PRO A 99 -3.78 1.40 6.45
CA PRO A 99 -2.80 1.91 5.51
C PRO A 99 -2.93 3.43 5.36
N ILE A 100 -1.82 4.15 5.37
CA ILE A 100 -1.73 5.57 5.03
C ILE A 100 -0.75 5.71 3.87
N ASP A 101 -1.24 6.14 2.71
CA ASP A 101 -0.42 6.43 1.53
C ASP A 101 -0.22 7.94 1.41
N ILE A 102 1.01 8.41 1.64
CA ILE A 102 1.43 9.79 1.44
C ILE A 102 2.02 9.91 0.03
N ASP A 103 1.42 10.69 -0.87
CA ASP A 103 1.92 10.91 -2.25
C ASP A 103 2.40 12.36 -2.45
N GLY A 104 3.72 12.56 -2.37
CA GLY A 104 4.35 13.80 -2.80
C GLY A 104 4.50 14.85 -1.72
N LEU A 105 4.72 14.42 -0.46
CA LEU A 105 5.00 15.36 0.63
C LEU A 105 6.37 16.00 0.43
N LYS A 106 6.39 17.34 0.39
CA LYS A 106 7.63 18.13 0.33
C LYS A 106 8.31 18.16 1.69
N LEU A 107 9.61 17.87 1.68
CA LEU A 107 10.46 17.96 2.86
C LEU A 107 10.84 19.43 3.14
N PRO A 108 11.28 19.74 4.38
CA PRO A 108 11.84 21.04 4.70
C PRO A 108 13.01 21.42 3.78
N ALA A 109 13.29 22.72 3.67
CA ALA A 109 14.42 23.18 2.87
C ALA A 109 15.73 22.51 3.32
N LEU A 110 16.56 22.12 2.35
CA LEU A 110 17.84 21.41 2.54
C LEU A 110 17.73 19.96 3.05
N ALA A 111 16.53 19.47 3.39
CA ALA A 111 16.34 18.06 3.73
C ALA A 111 16.29 17.19 2.46
N ASP A 112 16.90 16.01 2.56
CA ASP A 112 16.96 15.03 1.47
C ASP A 112 16.78 13.62 2.03
N TRP A 113 15.76 12.90 1.56
CA TRP A 113 15.48 11.53 2.03
C TRP A 113 16.60 10.55 1.72
N ARG A 114 17.48 10.87 0.76
CA ARG A 114 18.63 10.03 0.38
C ARG A 114 19.74 10.08 1.43
N GLU A 115 19.87 11.21 2.11
CA GLU A 115 20.86 11.44 3.15
C GLU A 115 20.37 10.91 4.50
N ASP A 116 19.09 11.14 4.82
CA ASP A 116 18.46 10.64 6.04
C ASP A 116 17.00 10.19 5.80
N PRO A 117 16.78 8.91 5.40
CA PRO A 117 15.44 8.40 5.14
C PRO A 117 14.60 8.31 6.41
N HIS A 118 15.22 8.13 7.59
CA HIS A 118 14.50 8.04 8.86
C HIS A 118 13.95 9.41 9.26
N ALA A 119 14.77 10.47 9.22
CA ALA A 119 14.29 11.82 9.49
C ALA A 119 13.18 12.26 8.52
N ALA A 120 13.24 11.81 7.26
CA ALA A 120 12.17 12.07 6.29
C ALA A 120 10.85 11.35 6.65
N VAL A 121 10.92 10.12 7.16
CA VAL A 121 9.75 9.37 7.67
C VAL A 121 9.20 10.02 8.94
N ASP A 122 10.06 10.39 9.89
CA ASP A 122 9.66 11.06 11.13
C ASP A 122 8.97 12.40 10.83
N TYR A 123 9.51 13.17 9.89
CA TYR A 123 8.86 14.38 9.40
C TYR A 123 7.46 14.08 8.85
N ALA A 124 7.29 13.01 8.06
CA ALA A 124 5.99 12.61 7.52
C ALA A 124 4.99 12.26 8.62
N ILE A 125 5.43 11.49 9.63
CA ILE A 125 4.61 11.10 10.79
C ILE A 125 4.22 12.35 11.59
N GLY A 126 5.14 13.29 11.81
CA GLY A 126 4.87 14.56 12.47
C GLY A 126 3.89 15.48 11.73
N ARG A 127 3.57 15.18 10.46
CA ARG A 127 2.47 15.84 9.73
C ARG A 127 1.12 15.19 9.98
N LEU A 128 1.05 13.97 10.49
CA LEU A 128 -0.22 13.29 10.79
C LEU A 128 -0.82 13.80 12.10
N PRO A 129 -2.08 13.46 12.43
CA PRO A 129 -2.64 13.73 13.75
C PRO A 129 -1.77 13.15 14.89
N GLU A 130 -1.79 13.80 16.05
CA GLU A 130 -0.94 13.46 17.21
C GLU A 130 -1.03 11.98 17.63
N CYS A 131 -2.17 11.33 17.40
CA CYS A 131 -2.36 9.91 17.72
C CYS A 131 -1.44 8.96 16.93
N PHE A 132 -0.74 9.43 15.89
CA PHE A 132 0.22 8.66 15.12
C PHE A 132 1.68 8.89 15.52
N TRP A 133 2.00 9.95 16.27
CA TRP A 133 3.39 10.38 16.48
C TRP A 133 4.23 9.37 17.26
N ASP A 134 3.64 8.74 18.27
CA ASP A 134 4.29 7.72 19.11
C ASP A 134 3.81 6.29 18.78
N ALA A 135 3.02 6.12 17.72
CA ALA A 135 2.50 4.82 17.34
C ALA A 135 3.50 4.06 16.46
N SER A 136 3.80 2.80 16.84
CA SER A 136 4.59 1.91 15.99
C SER A 136 3.88 1.66 14.66
N CYS A 137 4.63 1.74 13.56
CA CYS A 137 4.14 1.40 12.24
C CYS A 137 5.19 0.64 11.42
N SER A 138 4.72 -0.12 10.44
CA SER A 138 5.56 -0.60 9.36
C SER A 138 5.54 0.42 8.23
N TRP A 139 6.71 0.78 7.70
CA TRP A 139 6.80 1.77 6.63
C TRP A 139 7.60 1.26 5.42
N SER A 140 7.29 1.78 4.24
CA SER A 140 8.10 1.60 3.05
C SER A 140 7.89 2.74 2.06
N PHE A 141 8.95 3.12 1.34
CA PHE A 141 8.81 4.01 0.21
C PHE A 141 7.98 3.34 -0.89
N THR A 142 7.05 4.10 -1.49
CA THR A 142 6.21 3.54 -2.56
C THR A 142 7.03 3.32 -3.83
N GLY A 143 6.55 2.45 -4.72
CA GLY A 143 7.27 2.08 -5.94
C GLY A 143 7.61 3.23 -6.91
N THR A 144 7.12 4.44 -6.68
CA THR A 144 7.46 5.62 -7.49
C THR A 144 8.07 6.74 -6.65
N HIS A 145 8.55 6.41 -5.46
CA HIS A 145 9.33 7.31 -4.62
C HIS A 145 10.66 7.67 -5.30
N GLY A 146 11.17 8.86 -5.03
CA GLY A 146 12.38 9.39 -5.64
C GLY A 146 12.22 9.82 -7.10
N LEU A 147 11.19 9.37 -7.82
CA LEU A 147 10.98 9.76 -9.22
C LEU A 147 10.38 11.17 -9.33
N GLU A 148 10.91 11.94 -10.29
CA GLU A 148 10.48 13.30 -10.59
C GLU A 148 9.20 13.32 -11.43
N LYS A 149 8.27 14.20 -11.07
CA LYS A 149 7.07 14.52 -11.87
C LYS A 149 7.11 16.00 -12.28
N ALA A 150 6.89 16.29 -13.56
CA ALA A 150 6.60 17.62 -14.08
C ALA A 150 5.28 17.58 -14.84
N GLU A 151 4.38 18.55 -14.62
CA GLU A 151 3.07 18.63 -15.31
C GLU A 151 2.29 17.30 -15.30
N ARG A 152 2.35 16.57 -14.17
CA ARG A 152 1.73 15.25 -13.97
C ARG A 152 2.31 14.10 -14.80
N LYS A 153 3.46 14.29 -15.45
CA LYS A 153 4.21 13.26 -16.18
C LYS A 153 5.53 12.95 -15.50
N TRP A 154 5.94 11.69 -15.57
CA TRP A 154 7.27 11.28 -15.12
C TRP A 154 8.32 11.80 -16.10
N THR A 155 9.37 12.42 -15.59
CA THR A 155 10.46 12.99 -16.42
C THR A 155 11.61 12.01 -16.63
N GLY A 156 11.65 10.91 -15.85
CA GLY A 156 12.81 10.02 -15.74
C GLY A 156 13.89 10.53 -14.78
N GLY A 157 13.74 11.75 -14.26
CA GLY A 157 14.63 12.32 -13.24
C GLY A 157 14.39 11.78 -11.83
N TYR A 158 15.33 12.07 -10.94
CA TYR A 158 15.27 11.73 -9.51
C TYR A 158 15.28 12.99 -8.64
N ILE A 159 14.47 13.00 -7.58
CA ILE A 159 14.33 14.09 -6.61
C ILE A 159 14.53 13.60 -5.17
N GLY A 160 15.24 14.41 -4.37
CA GLY A 160 15.52 14.17 -2.96
C GLY A 160 14.60 14.90 -1.98
N ASP A 161 13.88 15.93 -2.44
CA ASP A 161 13.13 16.86 -1.59
C ASP A 161 11.66 16.45 -1.36
N THR A 162 11.25 15.30 -1.89
CA THR A 162 9.85 14.87 -1.93
C THR A 162 9.74 13.39 -1.61
N ILE A 163 8.88 13.05 -0.66
CA ILE A 163 8.65 11.67 -0.26
C ILE A 163 7.30 11.12 -0.73
N ARG A 164 7.30 9.81 -0.99
CA ARG A 164 6.10 9.02 -1.26
C ARG A 164 6.20 7.78 -0.41
N LEU A 165 5.36 7.69 0.60
CA LEU A 165 5.53 6.79 1.73
C LEU A 165 4.24 6.02 1.95
N ARG A 166 4.36 4.74 2.26
CA ARG A 166 3.27 3.97 2.82
C ARG A 166 3.58 3.66 4.27
N LEU A 167 2.60 3.89 5.13
CA LEU A 167 2.61 3.51 6.53
C LEU A 167 1.49 2.49 6.78
N LEU A 168 1.76 1.48 7.59
CA LEU A 168 0.75 0.56 8.12
C LEU A 168 0.79 0.62 9.64
N PHE A 169 -0.30 1.09 10.23
CA PHE A 169 -0.51 1.11 11.67
C PHE A 169 -1.37 -0.07 12.11
N ASP A 170 -1.04 -0.69 13.25
CA ASP A 170 -1.94 -1.56 14.00
C ASP A 170 -2.78 -0.68 14.94
N ILE A 171 -4.06 -0.51 14.65
CA ILE A 171 -4.94 0.44 15.34
C ILE A 171 -5.68 -0.23 16.51
N SER A 172 -6.08 0.54 17.52
CA SER A 172 -6.64 -0.02 18.75
C SER A 172 -7.97 -0.78 18.57
N ARG A 173 -8.74 -0.46 17.53
CA ARG A 173 -9.99 -1.15 17.18
C ARG A 173 -10.11 -1.42 15.68
N PRO A 174 -10.75 -2.51 15.25
CA PRO A 174 -11.07 -2.73 13.85
C PRO A 174 -12.02 -1.66 13.29
N ILE A 175 -11.76 -1.20 12.06
CA ILE A 175 -12.62 -0.23 11.35
C ILE A 175 -12.91 -0.71 9.92
N GLY A 176 -14.11 -0.41 9.42
CA GLY A 176 -14.52 -0.70 8.04
C GLY A 176 -13.84 0.21 7.01
N SER A 177 -14.15 0.02 5.73
CA SER A 177 -13.55 0.82 4.65
C SER A 177 -14.06 2.26 4.62
N ASP A 178 -15.34 2.50 4.88
CA ASP A 178 -15.90 3.86 4.88
C ASP A 178 -15.35 4.73 6.02
N GLU A 179 -15.23 4.16 7.21
CA GLU A 179 -14.63 4.85 8.36
C GLU A 179 -13.15 5.15 8.13
N ALA A 180 -12.38 4.17 7.62
CA ALA A 180 -10.98 4.38 7.29
C ALA A 180 -10.81 5.48 6.22
N ARG A 181 -11.62 5.45 5.15
CA ARG A 181 -11.61 6.50 4.11
C ARG A 181 -11.93 7.88 4.69
N ALA A 182 -12.92 7.99 5.57
CA ALA A 182 -13.26 9.24 6.23
C ALA A 182 -12.11 9.76 7.11
N TRP A 183 -11.45 8.87 7.84
CA TRP A 183 -10.29 9.21 8.65
C TRP A 183 -9.11 9.70 7.78
N LEU A 184 -8.77 9.00 6.70
CA LEU A 184 -7.72 9.41 5.77
C LEU A 184 -8.01 10.78 5.13
N ARG A 185 -9.26 11.01 4.69
CA ARG A 185 -9.66 12.32 4.14
C ARG A 185 -9.49 13.46 5.13
N SER A 186 -9.75 13.22 6.43
CA SER A 186 -9.55 14.24 7.46
C SER A 186 -8.08 14.64 7.65
N MET A 187 -7.13 13.83 7.17
CA MET A 187 -5.69 14.12 7.20
C MET A 187 -5.22 14.93 5.99
N GLY A 188 -6.05 15.09 4.95
CA GLY A 188 -5.66 15.70 3.68
C GLY A 188 -5.16 17.14 3.77
N ASP A 189 -5.64 17.89 4.79
CA ASP A 189 -5.17 19.25 5.06
C ASP A 189 -3.78 19.30 5.71
N LEU A 190 -3.32 18.18 6.29
CA LEU A 190 -2.06 18.09 7.03
C LEU A 190 -0.93 17.52 6.17
N ALA A 191 -1.25 16.51 5.35
CA ALA A 191 -0.36 15.81 4.45
C ALA A 191 -1.12 15.29 3.20
N PRO A 192 -0.44 15.07 2.06
CA PRO A 192 -1.08 14.58 0.83
C PRO A 192 -1.39 13.08 0.93
N VAL A 193 -2.41 12.73 1.72
CA VAL A 193 -2.87 11.37 1.97
C VAL A 193 -3.89 10.94 0.91
N ASP A 194 -3.68 9.79 0.28
CA ASP A 194 -4.63 9.17 -0.66
C ASP A 194 -5.61 8.26 0.10
N ASP A 195 -6.90 8.62 0.14
CA ASP A 195 -7.92 7.84 0.84
C ASP A 195 -8.37 6.59 0.07
N ALA A 196 -8.05 6.47 -1.22
CA ALA A 196 -8.42 5.30 -2.02
C ALA A 196 -7.80 4.00 -1.47
N VAL A 197 -6.63 4.10 -0.81
CA VAL A 197 -5.91 2.99 -0.19
C VAL A 197 -6.73 2.25 0.88
N ALA A 198 -7.72 2.92 1.48
CA ALA A 198 -8.62 2.31 2.45
C ALA A 198 -9.71 1.43 1.83
N GLY A 199 -9.78 1.35 0.49
CA GLY A 199 -10.75 0.52 -0.20
C GLY A 199 -10.50 -0.99 -0.08
N GLU A 200 -11.60 -1.72 0.01
CA GLU A 200 -11.71 -3.15 0.23
C GLU A 200 -10.85 -3.95 -0.76
N VAL A 201 -10.93 -3.58 -2.04
CA VAL A 201 -10.24 -4.27 -3.14
C VAL A 201 -9.16 -3.42 -3.81
N GLN A 202 -8.82 -2.29 -3.19
CA GLN A 202 -7.76 -1.43 -3.69
C GLN A 202 -6.41 -2.12 -3.47
N PRO A 203 -5.56 -2.26 -4.51
CA PRO A 203 -4.24 -2.86 -4.35
C PRO A 203 -3.34 -1.97 -3.50
N ILE A 204 -2.75 -2.55 -2.46
CA ILE A 204 -1.76 -1.90 -1.60
C ILE A 204 -0.41 -2.58 -1.89
N TYR A 205 0.37 -1.95 -2.78
CA TYR A 205 1.61 -2.53 -3.34
C TYR A 205 2.78 -2.50 -2.36
N VAL A 206 2.93 -3.52 -1.52
CA VAL A 206 4.06 -3.65 -0.59
C VAL A 206 5.35 -4.17 -1.23
N ALA A 207 5.27 -4.70 -2.45
CA ALA A 207 6.44 -5.18 -3.19
C ALA A 207 7.29 -4.02 -3.72
N ARG A 208 8.61 -4.22 -3.71
CA ARG A 208 9.59 -3.36 -4.40
C ARG A 208 9.28 -3.32 -5.89
N THR A 209 9.51 -2.18 -6.51
CA THR A 209 9.62 -2.11 -7.97
C THR A 209 10.80 -2.93 -8.46
N VAL A 210 10.67 -3.41 -9.68
CA VAL A 210 11.70 -4.17 -10.37
C VAL A 210 12.27 -3.29 -11.47
N SER A 211 13.60 -3.18 -11.52
CA SER A 211 14.32 -2.61 -12.66
C SER A 211 14.24 -3.59 -13.83
N HIS A 212 14.22 -3.08 -15.06
CA HIS A 212 14.16 -3.95 -16.24
C HIS A 212 15.26 -5.04 -16.26
N ASP A 213 16.45 -4.72 -15.73
CA ASP A 213 17.59 -5.64 -15.65
C ASP A 213 17.40 -6.81 -14.65
N ASP A 214 16.42 -6.71 -13.75
CA ASP A 214 16.09 -7.74 -12.74
C ASP A 214 15.00 -8.71 -13.25
N SER A 215 14.61 -8.64 -14.52
CA SER A 215 13.47 -9.40 -15.08
C SER A 215 13.83 -10.62 -15.95
N ASP A 216 15.11 -11.03 -15.93
CA ASP A 216 15.61 -12.23 -16.61
C ASP A 216 15.62 -13.48 -15.71
#